data_AF-A0A8T1RZ21-F1
#
_entry.id   AF-A0A8T1RZ21-F1
#
_cell.length_a   1.000
_cell.length_b   1.000
_cell.length_c   1.000
_cell.angle_alpha   90.00
_cell.angle_beta   90.00
_cell.angle_gamma   90.00
#
_symmetry.space_group_name_H-M   'P 1'
#
loop_
_entity.id
_entity.type
_entity.pdbx_description
1 polymer ?
#
loop_
_entity_poly.entity_id
_entity_poly.type
_entity_poly.pdbx_seq_one_letter_code
_entity_poly.pdbx_strand_id
1 'polypeptide(L)'
;MHLPGEDITLGGIKTVLFSDDCLSNYNSTIKVPITFTVRNGTNLRINTTQCNDADNCNSTVLEVPTLNATKNGLQCPTCFALNTTDCNSSVTPCTGDETYCMNFTGLLSKDSAISAFVARGCATESTKEIKSRTTLTS
;
A
#
# COMPACT_ATOMS: atom_id res chain seq x y z
N MET A 1 -4.56 -5.51 20.22
CA MET A 1 -4.33 -6.49 19.12
C MET A 1 -4.48 -5.78 17.78
N HIS A 2 -3.70 -6.17 16.76
CA HIS A 2 -3.62 -5.53 15.44
C HIS A 2 -3.92 -6.56 14.34
N LEU A 3 -4.81 -6.20 13.41
CA LEU A 3 -5.16 -7.03 12.26
C LEU A 3 -4.87 -6.26 10.97
N PRO A 4 -3.75 -6.49 10.29
CA PRO A 4 -3.54 -5.97 8.94
C PRO A 4 -4.05 -6.97 7.88
N GLY A 5 -4.82 -6.44 6.94
CA GLY A 5 -5.10 -7.06 5.64
C GLY A 5 -4.36 -6.28 4.55
N GLU A 6 -3.42 -6.94 3.88
CA GLU A 6 -2.57 -6.33 2.86
C GLU A 6 -2.70 -7.07 1.52
N ASP A 7 -2.82 -6.32 0.43
CA ASP A 7 -2.72 -6.82 -0.94
C ASP A 7 -1.64 -6.04 -1.66
N ILE A 8 -0.56 -6.75 -1.97
CA ILE A 8 0.62 -6.22 -2.61
C ILE A 8 0.77 -6.96 -3.93
N THR A 9 0.46 -6.28 -5.02
CA THR A 9 0.78 -6.75 -6.36
C THR A 9 1.98 -6.00 -6.88
N LEU A 10 3.11 -6.69 -7.12
CA LEU A 10 4.34 -6.10 -7.65
C LEU A 10 4.82 -6.91 -8.85
N GLY A 11 4.90 -6.27 -10.03
CA GLY A 11 5.39 -6.94 -11.24
C GLY A 11 4.61 -8.19 -11.64
N GLY A 12 3.30 -8.25 -11.32
CA GLY A 12 2.43 -9.39 -11.60
C GLY A 12 2.42 -10.48 -10.52
N ILE A 13 3.27 -10.39 -9.50
CA ILE A 13 3.20 -11.26 -8.32
C ILE A 13 2.22 -10.63 -7.34
N LYS A 14 1.12 -11.34 -7.06
CA LYS A 14 0.15 -10.96 -6.04
C LYS A 14 0.50 -11.65 -4.72
N THR A 15 0.74 -10.85 -3.70
CA THR A 15 0.91 -11.30 -2.31
C THR A 15 -0.25 -10.74 -1.50
N VAL A 16 -1.00 -11.61 -0.85
CA VAL A 16 -2.06 -11.19 0.08
C VAL A 16 -1.65 -11.68 1.46
N LEU A 17 -1.49 -10.76 2.39
CA LEU A 17 -1.09 -11.05 3.78
C LEU A 17 -2.25 -10.69 4.69
N PHE A 18 -2.60 -11.64 5.56
CA PHE A 18 -3.46 -11.42 6.70
C PHE A 18 -2.66 -11.86 7.91
N SER A 19 -2.44 -10.97 8.86
CA SER A 19 -1.77 -11.33 10.10
C SER A 19 -2.54 -10.81 11.30
N ASP A 20 -2.36 -11.52 12.41
CA ASP A 20 -2.93 -11.20 13.71
C ASP A 20 -1.73 -11.05 14.66
N ASP A 21 -1.55 -9.86 15.24
CA ASP A 21 -0.45 -9.63 16.18
C ASP A 21 -0.91 -8.90 17.45
N CYS A 22 -0.28 -9.23 18.57
CA CYS A 22 -0.53 -8.64 19.88
C CYS A 22 0.50 -7.56 20.18
N LEU A 23 0.35 -6.40 19.53
CA LEU A 23 1.18 -5.24 19.84
C LEU A 23 0.53 -4.40 20.95
N SER A 24 1.09 -4.46 22.15
CA SER A 24 0.61 -3.76 23.35
C SER A 24 0.81 -2.22 23.32
N ASN A 25 1.58 -1.69 22.36
CA ASN A 25 1.89 -0.25 22.25
C ASN A 25 1.78 0.30 20.82
N TYR A 26 1.08 -0.39 19.91
CA TYR A 26 0.96 0.07 18.52
C TYR A 26 -0.05 1.22 18.41
N ASN A 27 0.46 2.46 18.39
CA ASN A 27 -0.30 3.65 18.04
C ASN A 27 0.09 4.05 16.62
N SER A 28 -0.55 3.45 15.61
CA SER A 28 -0.31 3.85 14.24
C SER A 28 -1.03 5.15 13.97
N THR A 29 -0.27 6.20 13.68
CA THR A 29 -0.81 7.44 13.11
C THR A 29 -1.20 7.27 11.64
N ILE A 30 -0.96 6.08 11.07
CA ILE A 30 -1.25 5.77 9.67
C ILE A 30 -2.76 5.66 9.49
N LYS A 31 -3.31 6.59 8.70
CA LYS A 31 -4.71 6.54 8.27
C LYS A 31 -4.91 5.37 7.29
N VAL A 32 -6.00 4.63 7.45
CA VAL A 32 -6.41 3.51 6.58
C VAL A 32 -7.87 3.70 6.13
N PRO A 33 -8.29 3.11 4.99
CA PRO A 33 -7.51 2.26 4.09
C PRO A 33 -6.49 3.06 3.27
N ILE A 34 -5.36 2.42 2.95
CA ILE A 34 -4.35 2.90 2.03
C ILE A 34 -4.55 2.19 0.70
N THR A 35 -4.62 2.94 -0.40
CA THR A 35 -4.45 2.40 -1.74
C THR A 35 -3.42 3.21 -2.51
N PHE A 36 -2.56 2.48 -3.23
CA PHE A 36 -1.59 3.04 -4.15
C PHE A 36 -1.54 2.20 -5.40
N THR A 37 -1.83 2.81 -6.55
CA THR A 37 -1.88 2.12 -7.84
C THR A 37 -0.90 2.73 -8.83
N VAL A 38 -0.17 1.83 -9.49
CA VAL A 38 0.73 2.14 -10.61
C VAL A 38 0.17 1.47 -11.86
N ARG A 39 0.48 2.04 -13.04
CA ARG A 39 0.27 1.35 -14.32
C ARG A 39 1.05 0.02 -14.32
N ASN A 40 0.54 -0.97 -15.08
CA ASN A 40 1.12 -2.32 -15.22
C ASN A 40 0.78 -3.31 -14.10
N GLY A 41 -0.39 -3.15 -13.47
CA GLY A 41 -0.93 -4.10 -12.48
C GLY A 41 -0.27 -4.03 -11.11
N THR A 42 0.70 -3.14 -10.90
CA THR A 42 1.36 -2.96 -9.61
C THR A 42 0.49 -2.10 -8.70
N ASN A 43 0.13 -2.62 -7.52
CA ASN A 43 -0.68 -1.91 -6.55
C ASN A 43 -0.34 -2.36 -5.12
N LEU A 44 -0.53 -1.45 -4.16
CA LEU A 44 -0.39 -1.68 -2.73
C LEU A 44 -1.70 -1.26 -2.08
N ARG A 45 -2.30 -2.17 -1.32
CA ARG A 45 -3.50 -1.89 -0.53
C ARG A 45 -3.28 -2.40 0.87
N ILE A 46 -3.53 -1.54 1.84
CA ILE A 46 -3.39 -1.88 3.26
C ILE A 46 -4.66 -1.42 3.94
N ASN A 47 -5.30 -2.33 4.66
CA ASN A 47 -6.35 -2.00 5.59
C ASN A 47 -5.98 -2.60 6.94
N THR A 48 -6.24 -1.86 8.00
CA THR A 48 -5.95 -2.37 9.33
C THR A 48 -6.94 -1.87 10.35
N THR A 49 -7.14 -2.65 11.40
CA THR A 49 -7.89 -2.20 12.57
C THR A 49 -7.04 -2.41 13.81
N GLN A 50 -7.21 -1.49 14.74
CA GLN A 50 -6.80 -1.70 16.11
C GLN A 50 -7.99 -2.24 16.87
N CYS A 51 -7.77 -3.33 17.59
CA CYS A 51 -8.72 -3.79 18.57
C CYS A 51 -8.19 -3.62 20.00
N ASN A 52 -9.07 -3.10 20.87
CA ASN A 52 -8.87 -3.01 22.32
C ASN A 52 -8.85 -4.41 22.97
N ASP A 53 -8.41 -4.51 24.22
CA ASP A 53 -8.27 -5.74 25.02
C ASP A 53 -9.58 -6.51 25.32
N ALA A 54 -10.59 -6.43 24.46
CA ALA A 54 -11.76 -7.29 24.52
C ALA A 54 -11.43 -8.66 23.91
N ASP A 55 -11.80 -9.73 24.62
CA ASP A 55 -11.64 -11.10 24.14
C ASP A 55 -12.30 -11.30 22.76
N ASN A 56 -11.57 -11.96 21.85
CA ASN A 56 -12.04 -12.41 20.53
C ASN A 56 -12.45 -11.30 19.54
N CYS A 57 -12.03 -10.06 19.75
CA CYS A 57 -12.40 -8.96 18.87
C CYS A 57 -11.69 -8.98 17.49
N ASN A 58 -10.72 -9.88 17.32
CA ASN A 58 -10.10 -10.21 16.04
C ASN A 58 -10.90 -11.21 15.19
N SER A 59 -12.13 -11.55 15.59
CA SER A 59 -12.99 -12.49 14.85
C SER A 59 -13.32 -12.07 13.41
N THR A 60 -13.17 -10.78 13.08
CA THR A 60 -13.52 -10.23 11.77
C THR A 60 -12.27 -10.07 10.92
N VAL A 61 -12.20 -10.84 9.84
CA VAL A 61 -11.20 -10.63 8.79
C VAL A 61 -11.46 -9.28 8.14
N LEU A 62 -10.48 -8.39 8.15
CA LEU A 62 -10.56 -7.13 7.41
C LEU A 62 -10.48 -7.42 5.92
N GLU A 63 -11.51 -6.99 5.19
CA GLU A 63 -11.45 -7.00 3.74
C GLU A 63 -10.39 -6.00 3.25
N VAL A 64 -9.59 -6.47 2.29
CA VAL A 64 -8.71 -5.62 1.52
C VAL A 64 -9.59 -4.66 0.68
N PRO A 65 -9.26 -3.36 0.61
CA PRO A 65 -10.01 -2.39 -0.17
C PRO A 65 -10.13 -2.84 -1.63
N THR A 66 -11.36 -2.91 -2.13
CA THR A 66 -11.62 -3.25 -3.53
C THR A 66 -11.34 -2.03 -4.40
N LEU A 67 -10.67 -2.24 -5.54
CA LEU A 67 -10.41 -1.14 -6.47
C LEU A 67 -11.72 -0.73 -7.15
N ASN A 68 -12.17 0.48 -6.88
CA ASN A 68 -13.18 1.12 -7.71
C ASN A 68 -12.52 1.57 -9.01
N ALA A 69 -12.76 0.85 -10.11
CA ALA A 69 -12.17 1.11 -11.43
C ALA A 69 -12.76 2.36 -12.14
N THR A 70 -13.70 3.06 -11.51
CA THR A 70 -14.31 4.26 -12.08
C THR A 70 -13.28 5.38 -12.11
N LYS A 71 -12.99 5.92 -13.30
CA LYS A 71 -12.07 7.05 -13.46
C LYS A 71 -12.58 8.27 -12.70
N ASN A 72 -11.75 8.85 -11.84
CA ASN A 72 -12.12 10.01 -11.02
C ASN A 72 -11.72 11.35 -11.65
N GLY A 73 -11.14 11.33 -12.86
CA GLY A 73 -10.74 12.52 -13.61
C GLY A 73 -9.31 13.00 -13.34
N LEU A 74 -8.66 12.53 -12.28
CA LEU A 74 -7.24 12.81 -12.03
C LEU A 74 -6.36 11.96 -12.95
N GLN A 75 -5.22 12.52 -13.37
CA GLN A 75 -4.20 11.79 -14.11
C GLN A 75 -2.84 11.99 -13.45
N CYS A 76 -2.13 10.90 -13.19
CA CYS A 76 -0.83 10.92 -12.53
C CYS A 76 0.26 10.32 -13.41
N PRO A 77 1.51 10.82 -13.33
CA PRO A 77 2.65 10.10 -13.86
C PRO A 77 2.81 8.78 -13.09
N THR A 78 2.87 7.68 -13.83
CA THR A 78 2.99 6.34 -13.25
C THR A 78 4.20 5.61 -13.77
N CYS A 79 4.94 4.96 -12.87
CA CYS A 79 6.00 4.02 -13.21
C CYS A 79 6.39 3.15 -12.01
N PHE A 80 7.05 2.04 -12.29
CA PHE A 80 7.64 1.15 -11.30
C PHE A 80 8.99 0.65 -11.83
N ALA A 81 10.03 0.70 -11.01
CA ALA A 81 11.32 0.10 -11.33
C ALA A 81 12.04 -0.40 -10.07
N LEU A 82 12.79 -1.49 -10.24
CA LEU A 82 13.65 -2.07 -9.20
C LEU A 82 15.11 -1.67 -9.44
N ASN A 83 15.90 -1.58 -8.38
CA ASN A 83 17.33 -1.29 -8.36
C ASN A 83 17.71 0.01 -9.07
N THR A 84 16.79 0.98 -9.08
CA THR A 84 17.00 2.31 -9.64
C THR A 84 16.41 3.37 -8.72
N THR A 85 16.90 4.60 -8.82
CA THR A 85 16.36 5.75 -8.09
C THR A 85 15.29 6.51 -8.87
N ASP A 86 15.12 6.21 -10.17
CA ASP A 86 14.14 6.87 -11.01
C ASP A 86 13.58 5.93 -12.09
N CYS A 87 12.38 6.23 -12.57
CA CYS A 87 11.68 5.47 -13.59
C CYS A 87 11.02 6.36 -14.64
N ASN A 88 11.01 5.88 -15.89
CA ASN A 88 10.33 6.58 -16.99
C ASN A 88 8.82 6.50 -16.79
N SER A 89 8.22 7.63 -16.45
CA SER A 89 6.80 7.73 -16.15
C SER A 89 5.94 7.89 -17.39
N SER A 90 4.75 7.31 -17.34
CA SER A 90 3.69 7.54 -18.33
C SER A 90 2.41 7.95 -17.61
N VAL A 91 1.63 8.86 -18.19
CA VAL A 91 0.44 9.44 -17.55
C VAL A 91 -0.73 8.45 -17.58
N THR A 92 -1.32 8.14 -16.43
CA THR A 92 -2.44 7.19 -16.27
C THR A 92 -3.61 7.87 -15.55
N PRO A 93 -4.87 7.60 -15.96
CA PRO A 93 -6.02 8.04 -15.19
C PRO A 93 -6.10 7.29 -13.85
N CYS A 94 -6.33 8.04 -12.78
CA CYS A 94 -6.63 7.50 -11.46
C CYS A 94 -8.10 7.11 -11.36
N THR A 95 -8.39 6.24 -10.38
CA THR A 95 -9.72 5.67 -10.22
C THR A 95 -10.17 5.70 -8.76
N GLY A 96 -11.48 5.73 -8.53
CA GLY A 96 -12.05 5.69 -7.18
C GLY A 96 -11.53 6.82 -6.29
N ASP A 97 -11.10 6.43 -5.09
CA ASP A 97 -10.68 7.35 -4.02
C ASP A 97 -9.21 7.79 -4.12
N GLU A 98 -8.52 7.42 -5.20
CA GLU A 98 -7.13 7.84 -5.44
C GLU A 98 -7.08 9.27 -6.01
N THR A 99 -7.18 10.25 -5.12
CA THR A 99 -7.37 11.66 -5.46
C THR A 99 -6.09 12.49 -5.48
N TYR A 100 -4.90 11.89 -5.34
CA TYR A 100 -3.64 12.61 -5.57
C TYR A 100 -2.51 11.71 -6.12
N CYS A 101 -1.45 12.35 -6.63
CA CYS A 101 -0.27 11.68 -7.16
C CYS A 101 0.83 11.52 -6.10
N MET A 102 1.31 10.30 -5.90
CA MET A 102 2.39 10.00 -4.97
C MET A 102 3.62 9.45 -5.70
N ASN A 103 4.81 9.88 -5.25
CA ASN A 103 6.07 9.22 -5.57
C ASN A 103 6.54 8.46 -4.32
N PHE A 104 6.75 7.17 -4.49
CA PHE A 104 7.11 6.25 -3.42
C PHE A 104 8.45 5.60 -3.75
N THR A 105 9.35 5.56 -2.77
CA THR A 105 10.64 4.87 -2.87
C THR A 105 10.83 4.04 -1.61
N GLY A 106 11.41 2.87 -1.77
CA GLY A 106 11.56 1.94 -0.64
C GLY A 106 12.51 0.80 -0.96
N LEU A 107 12.55 -0.15 -0.03
CA LEU A 107 13.26 -1.40 -0.17
C LEU A 107 12.23 -2.52 -0.22
N LEU A 108 12.35 -3.37 -1.23
CA LEU A 108 11.59 -4.60 -1.36
C LEU A 108 12.48 -5.74 -0.89
N SER A 109 12.03 -6.48 0.11
CA SER A 109 12.70 -7.70 0.55
C SER A 109 11.96 -8.90 -0.01
N LYS A 110 12.67 -9.77 -0.73
CA LYS A 110 12.18 -11.08 -1.14
C LYS A 110 13.23 -12.12 -0.75
N ASP A 111 12.84 -13.03 0.14
CA ASP A 111 13.77 -13.96 0.78
C ASP A 111 14.94 -13.19 1.44
N SER A 112 16.18 -13.53 1.11
CA SER A 112 17.38 -12.82 1.59
C SER A 112 17.83 -11.65 0.68
N ALA A 113 17.11 -11.37 -0.41
CA ALA A 113 17.47 -10.33 -1.35
C ALA A 113 16.68 -9.04 -1.07
N ILE A 114 17.40 -7.93 -0.89
CA ILE A 114 16.84 -6.60 -0.73
C ILE A 114 17.10 -5.80 -2.01
N SER A 115 16.03 -5.31 -2.64
CA SER A 115 16.09 -4.47 -3.84
C SER A 115 15.48 -3.11 -3.56
N ALA A 116 16.20 -2.03 -3.86
CA ALA A 116 15.57 -0.71 -3.86
C ALA A 116 14.50 -0.64 -4.96
N PHE A 117 13.45 0.13 -4.75
CA PHE A 117 12.46 0.38 -5.79
C PHE A 117 11.99 1.83 -5.77
N VAL A 118 11.54 2.26 -6.94
CA VAL A 118 10.86 3.53 -7.16
C VAL A 118 9.52 3.25 -7.82
N ALA A 119 8.49 3.92 -7.34
CA ALA A 119 7.15 3.84 -7.84
C ALA A 119 6.52 5.24 -7.89
N ARG A 120 5.76 5.53 -8.93
CA ARG A 120 4.94 6.73 -9.05
C ARG A 120 3.53 6.31 -9.39
N GLY A 121 2.53 6.89 -8.77
CA GLY A 121 1.19 6.34 -8.82
C GLY A 121 0.11 7.26 -8.30
N CYS A 122 -1.12 6.78 -8.43
CA CYS A 122 -2.31 7.33 -7.83
C CYS A 122 -2.41 6.84 -6.38
N ALA A 123 -2.81 7.70 -5.46
CA ALA A 123 -2.88 7.39 -4.03
C ALA A 123 -4.12 8.02 -3.36
N THR A 124 -4.61 7.38 -2.29
CA THR A 124 -5.68 7.90 -1.41
C THR A 124 -5.13 8.87 -0.38
N GLU A 125 -5.87 9.93 -0.03
CA GLU A 125 -5.49 10.99 0.93
C GLU A 125 -4.83 10.46 2.23
N SER A 126 -5.26 9.29 2.72
CA SER A 126 -4.67 8.57 3.86
C SER A 126 -3.15 8.39 3.80
N THR A 127 -2.62 8.33 2.59
CA THR A 127 -1.21 8.09 2.30
C THR A 127 -0.32 9.34 2.45
N LYS A 128 -0.90 10.55 2.61
CA LYS A 128 -0.12 11.80 2.72
C LYS A 128 0.75 11.88 3.98
N GLU A 129 0.36 11.14 5.02
CA GLU A 129 1.09 11.09 6.29
C GLU A 129 2.23 10.05 6.27
N ILE A 130 2.30 9.21 5.23
CA ILE A 130 3.37 8.24 5.03
C ILE A 130 4.62 9.00 4.57
N LYS A 131 5.57 9.21 5.49
CA LYS A 131 6.85 9.84 5.16
C LYS A 131 7.74 8.85 4.39
N SER A 132 8.40 9.34 3.35
CA SER A 132 9.49 8.65 2.64
C SER A 132 10.52 8.11 3.66
N ARG A 133 10.88 6.82 3.54
CA ARG A 133 11.71 5.97 4.43
C ARG A 133 10.97 5.04 5.42
N THR A 134 9.79 4.54 5.08
CA THR A 134 9.24 3.37 5.79
C THR A 134 9.72 2.10 5.10
N THR A 135 10.55 1.30 5.79
CA THR A 135 10.95 -0.03 5.32
C THR A 135 9.76 -0.97 5.47
N LEU A 136 9.26 -1.51 4.36
CA LEU A 136 8.31 -2.63 4.37
C LEU A 136 9.13 -3.91 4.46
N THR A 137 9.39 -4.37 5.69
CA THR A 137 9.94 -5.70 5.94
C THR A 137 8.79 -6.70 6.03
N SER A 138 8.84 -7.72 5.17
CA SER A 138 8.04 -8.94 5.31
C SER A 138 8.55 -9.81 6.45
#